data_AF-A0A432PXL6-F1
#
_entry.id   AF-A0A432PXL6-F1
#
_cell.length_a   1.000
_cell.length_b   1.000
_cell.length_c   1.000
_cell.angle_alpha   90.00
_cell.angle_beta   90.00
_cell.angle_gamma   90.00
#
_symmetry.space_group_name_H-M   'P 1'
#
loop_
_entity.id
_entity.type
_entity.pdbx_description
1 polymer ?
#
loop_
_entity_poly.entity_id
_entity_poly.type
_entity_poly.pdbx_seq_one_letter_code
_entity_poly.pdbx_strand_id
1 'polypeptide(L)'
;MKRLEVPLKPAEYKSDIEPTWCPGCGDFTVVRALTQAFSELKLPPENIVQVSGIGCSSRAPLFMRTYGAHTLHGRAIPFAIGV
;
A
#
# COMPACT_ATOMS: atom_id res chain seq x y z
N MET A 1 -18.73 -2.83 -4.67
CA MET A 1 -17.78 -2.79 -3.53
C MET A 1 -18.27 -1.79 -2.50
N LYS A 2 -18.42 -2.18 -1.23
CA LYS A 2 -18.98 -1.31 -0.19
C LYS A 2 -17.91 -0.33 0.30
N ARG A 3 -18.22 0.97 0.31
CA ARG A 3 -17.37 2.00 0.92
C ARG A 3 -17.66 2.08 2.42
N LEU A 4 -16.69 2.57 3.18
CA LEU A 4 -16.89 2.87 4.59
C LEU A 4 -17.87 4.04 4.75
N GLU A 5 -18.69 3.99 5.80
CA GLU A 5 -19.59 5.09 6.14
C GLU A 5 -18.77 6.26 6.71
N VAL A 6 -17.87 5.94 7.65
CA VAL A 6 -16.90 6.85 8.25
C VAL A 6 -15.50 6.56 7.66
N PRO A 7 -14.79 7.57 7.13
CA PRO A 7 -13.43 7.37 6.61
C PRO A 7 -12.47 7.02 7.74
N LEU A 8 -11.57 6.06 7.49
CA LEU A 8 -10.41 5.83 8.33
C LEU A 8 -9.41 6.97 8.15
N LYS A 9 -8.69 7.35 9.21
CA LYS A 9 -7.58 8.31 9.09
C LYS A 9 -6.46 7.69 8.25
N PRO A 10 -5.69 8.49 7.50
CA PRO A 10 -4.56 7.97 6.70
C PRO A 10 -3.58 7.11 7.51
N ALA A 11 -3.34 7.44 8.79
CA ALA A 11 -2.47 6.66 9.66
C ALA A 11 -2.97 5.22 9.90
N GLU A 12 -4.28 4.97 9.84
CA GLU A 12 -4.90 3.67 10.07
C GLU A 12 -4.74 2.70 8.89
N TYR A 13 -4.18 3.17 7.76
CA TYR A 13 -3.80 2.34 6.61
C TYR A 13 -2.33 1.89 6.67
N LYS A 14 -1.57 2.27 7.69
CA LYS A 14 -0.18 1.83 7.88
C LYS A 14 -0.13 0.53 8.68
N SER A 15 0.81 -0.35 8.35
CA SER A 15 1.09 -1.53 9.17
C SER A 15 1.93 -1.16 10.39
N ASP A 16 2.19 -2.16 11.22
CA ASP A 16 3.10 -2.13 12.36
C ASP A 16 4.59 -2.25 11.97
N ILE A 17 4.89 -2.50 10.69
CA ILE A 17 6.25 -2.63 10.18
C ILE A 17 6.82 -1.24 9.86
N GLU A 18 7.94 -0.90 10.50
CA GLU A 18 8.62 0.37 10.28
C GLU A 18 9.34 0.41 8.91
N PRO A 19 9.15 1.47 8.10
CA PRO A 19 9.84 1.58 6.82
C PRO A 19 11.36 1.72 6.96
N THR A 20 12.09 0.89 6.23
CA THR A 20 13.56 0.87 6.25
C THR A 20 14.19 1.69 5.13
N TRP A 21 13.49 2.69 4.61
CA TRP A 21 14.01 3.58 3.55
C TRP A 21 14.95 4.63 4.14
N CYS A 22 15.89 5.10 3.31
CA CYS A 22 16.83 6.13 3.71
C CYS A 22 16.11 7.42 4.15
N PRO A 23 16.63 8.17 5.13
CA PRO A 23 16.10 9.49 5.48
C PRO A 23 16.01 10.40 4.24
N GLY A 24 14.85 11.01 4.02
CA GLY A 24 14.58 11.85 2.84
C GLY A 24 14.16 11.09 1.58
N CYS A 25 13.99 9.77 1.63
CA CYS A 25 13.49 8.99 0.48
C CYS A 25 12.08 9.44 0.07
N GLY A 26 11.84 9.57 -1.25
CA GLY A 26 10.54 9.96 -1.79
C GLY A 26 9.42 8.91 -1.59
N ASP A 27 9.77 7.64 -1.38
CA ASP A 27 8.80 6.56 -1.19
C ASP A 27 7.93 6.76 0.07
N PHE A 28 8.44 7.46 1.09
CA PHE A 28 7.64 7.89 2.25
C PHE A 28 6.46 8.77 1.83
N THR A 29 6.69 9.68 0.88
CA THR A 29 5.65 10.57 0.36
C THR A 29 4.65 9.81 -0.50
N VAL A 30 5.12 8.83 -1.29
CA VAL A 30 4.25 7.96 -2.09
C VAL A 30 3.30 7.18 -1.19
N VAL A 31 3.81 6.53 -0.14
CA VAL A 31 2.98 5.81 0.83
C VAL A 31 1.99 6.75 1.54
N ARG A 32 2.44 7.93 1.96
CA ARG A 32 1.55 8.94 2.56
C ARG A 32 0.42 9.33 1.60
N ALA A 33 0.73 9.59 0.33
CA ALA A 33 -0.25 9.95 -0.68
C ALA A 33 -1.27 8.81 -0.91
N LEU A 34 -0.81 7.55 -0.94
CA LEU A 34 -1.70 6.38 -1.07
C LEU A 34 -2.65 6.28 0.13
N THR A 35 -2.15 6.39 1.36
CA THR A 35 -3.00 6.34 2.58
C THR A 35 -4.04 7.47 2.60
N GLN A 36 -3.67 8.67 2.12
CA GLN A 36 -4.58 9.80 2.00
C GLN A 36 -5.69 9.50 0.98
N ALA A 37 -5.32 8.99 -0.20
CA ALA A 37 -6.28 8.62 -1.24
C ALA A 37 -7.25 7.53 -0.76
N PHE A 38 -6.77 6.52 -0.02
CA PHE A 38 -7.62 5.45 0.50
C PHE A 38 -8.65 5.97 1.50
N SER A 39 -8.24 6.88 2.39
CA SER A 39 -9.12 7.59 3.33
C SER A 39 -10.19 8.39 2.60
N GLU A 40 -9.81 9.22 1.63
CA GLU A 40 -10.74 10.07 0.84
C GLU A 40 -11.75 9.24 0.04
N LEU A 41 -11.30 8.12 -0.52
CA LEU A 41 -12.15 7.18 -1.25
C LEU A 41 -12.99 6.27 -0.34
N LYS A 42 -12.79 6.34 0.99
CA LYS A 42 -13.46 5.52 2.00
C LYS A 42 -13.33 4.02 1.72
N LEU A 43 -12.13 3.59 1.34
CA LEU A 43 -11.86 2.21 0.99
C LEU A 43 -11.60 1.38 2.27
N PRO A 44 -12.32 0.27 2.47
CA PRO A 44 -11.97 -0.71 3.50
C PRO A 44 -10.60 -1.33 3.15
N PRO A 45 -9.64 -1.43 4.07
CA PRO A 45 -8.32 -1.97 3.75
C PRO A 45 -8.34 -3.44 3.31
N GLU A 46 -9.28 -4.24 3.80
CA GLU A 46 -9.55 -5.63 3.36
C GLU A 46 -10.00 -5.73 1.90
N ASN A 47 -10.38 -4.59 1.31
CA ASN A 47 -10.81 -4.44 -0.07
C ASN A 47 -9.71 -3.83 -0.95
N ILE A 48 -8.48 -3.72 -0.46
CA ILE A 48 -7.34 -3.19 -1.20
C ILE A 48 -6.28 -4.28 -1.28
N VAL A 49 -5.77 -4.53 -2.50
CA VAL A 49 -4.59 -5.35 -2.73
C VAL A 49 -3.47 -4.49 -3.34
N GLN A 50 -2.30 -4.51 -2.72
CA GLN A 50 -1.11 -3.85 -3.23
C GLN A 50 -0.11 -4.90 -3.75
N VAL A 51 0.14 -4.88 -5.05
CA VAL A 51 1.07 -5.81 -5.70
C VAL A 51 2.34 -5.08 -6.10
N SER A 52 3.50 -5.67 -5.79
CA SER A 52 4.81 -5.05 -6.01
C SER A 52 5.83 -6.05 -6.55
N GLY A 53 6.93 -5.54 -7.12
CA GLY A 53 8.02 -6.32 -7.70
C GLY A 53 9.17 -6.48 -6.71
N ILE A 54 10.40 -6.17 -7.13
CA ILE A 54 11.59 -6.14 -6.25
C ILE A 54 12.28 -4.78 -6.41
N GLY A 55 12.61 -4.14 -5.29
CA GLY A 55 13.28 -2.85 -5.20
C GLY A 55 12.90 -2.11 -3.91
N CYS A 56 13.51 -0.95 -3.65
CA CYS A 56 13.15 -0.13 -2.48
C CYS A 56 11.65 0.21 -2.50
N SER A 57 11.15 0.72 -3.62
CA SER A 57 9.74 1.04 -3.81
C SER A 57 8.81 -0.17 -3.63
N SER A 58 9.29 -1.38 -3.96
CA SER A 58 8.49 -2.61 -3.88
C SER A 58 8.28 -3.09 -2.44
N ARG A 59 8.91 -2.45 -1.45
CA ARG A 59 8.63 -2.71 -0.04
C ARG A 59 7.34 -2.06 0.46
N ALA A 60 6.73 -1.15 -0.32
CA ALA A 60 5.54 -0.39 0.08
C ALA A 60 4.39 -1.27 0.63
N PRO A 61 4.05 -2.44 0.06
CA PRO A 61 2.97 -3.27 0.61
C PRO A 61 3.24 -3.81 2.02
N LEU A 62 4.50 -3.90 2.44
CA LEU A 62 4.85 -4.34 3.80
C LEU A 62 4.48 -3.29 4.86
N PHE A 63 4.47 -2.01 4.46
CA PHE A 63 4.23 -0.87 5.37
C PHE A 63 2.77 -0.44 5.42
N MET A 64 1.88 -1.21 4.79
CA MET A 64 0.47 -0.88 4.58
C MET A 64 -0.41 -1.97 5.18
N ARG A 65 -1.46 -1.57 5.90
CA ARG A 65 -2.47 -2.46 6.48
C ARG A 65 -3.51 -2.86 5.43
N THR A 66 -3.08 -3.47 4.34
CA THR A 66 -3.93 -3.97 3.25
C THR A 66 -3.53 -5.40 2.89
N TYR A 67 -4.25 -6.07 2.00
CA TYR A 67 -3.67 -7.25 1.36
C TYR A 67 -2.47 -6.82 0.50
N GLY A 68 -1.41 -7.62 0.49
CA GLY A 68 -0.15 -7.26 -0.16
C GLY A 68 0.55 -8.48 -0.76
N ALA A 69 1.13 -8.30 -1.94
CA ALA A 69 1.97 -9.30 -2.60
C ALA A 69 3.30 -8.66 -3.02
N HIS A 70 4.41 -9.16 -2.46
CA HIS A 70 5.77 -8.82 -2.86
C HIS A 70 6.29 -9.93 -3.76
N THR A 71 6.28 -9.68 -5.07
CA THR A 71 6.42 -10.72 -6.10
C THR A 71 7.83 -10.75 -6.68
N LEU A 72 8.00 -11.29 -7.88
CA LEU A 72 9.30 -11.34 -8.56
C LEU A 72 9.63 -10.00 -9.25
N HIS A 73 10.93 -9.76 -9.44
CA HIS A 73 11.42 -8.56 -10.12
C HIS A 73 10.81 -8.44 -11.52
N GLY A 74 10.16 -7.30 -11.80
CA GLY A 74 9.48 -7.06 -13.09
C GLY A 74 8.22 -7.90 -13.33
N ARG A 75 7.66 -8.57 -12.31
CA ARG A 75 6.48 -9.44 -12.44
C ARG A 75 5.26 -9.01 -11.62
N ALA A 76 5.28 -7.79 -11.06
CA ALA A 76 4.15 -7.24 -10.31
C ALA A 76 2.85 -7.21 -11.12
N ILE A 77 2.90 -6.73 -12.38
CA ILE A 77 1.71 -6.62 -13.23
C ILE A 77 1.16 -8.00 -13.66
N PRO A 78 1.97 -8.94 -14.20
CA PRO A 78 1.50 -10.29 -14.49
C PRO A 78 0.84 -10.98 -13.30
N PHE A 79 1.42 -10.82 -12.10
CA PHE A 79 0.82 -11.35 -10.87
C PHE A 79 -0.52 -10.66 -10.56
N ALA A 80 -0.57 -9.32 -10.60
CA ALA A 80 -1.77 -8.54 -10.32
C ALA A 80 -2.94 -8.82 -11.27
N ILE A 81 -2.67 -9.21 -12.52
CA ILE A 81 -3.72 -9.61 -13.48
C ILE A 81 -4.41 -10.92 -13.06
N GLY A 82 -3.70 -11.80 -12.36
CA GLY A 82 -4.25 -13.09 -11.90
C GLY A 82 -4.90 -13.04 -10.52
N VAL A 83 -4.81 -11.90 -9.82
CA VAL A 83 -5.48 -11.63 -8.53
C VAL A 83 -6.93 -11.22 -8.80
#